data_AF-A0A381WSU0-F1
#
_entry.id   AF-A0A381WSU0-F1
#
_cell.length_a   1.000
_cell.length_b   1.000
_cell.length_c   1.000
_cell.angle_alpha   90.00
_cell.angle_beta   90.00
_cell.angle_gamma   90.00
#
_symmetry.space_group_name_H-M   'P 1'
#
loop_
_entity.id
_entity.type
_entity.pdbx_description
1 polymer ?
#
loop_
_entity_poly.entity_id
_entity_poly.type
_entity_poly.pdbx_seq_one_letter_code
_entity_poly.pdbx_strand_id
1 'polypeptide(L)' 'MTEKIKIGTLIQHKSSHKIAKITDLYYPPDNPYVVSLSYQYVGSDYTRSVTDTELESFIEKWDVLDAEPQENKPIPA' A
#
# COMPACT_ATOMS: atom_id res chain seq x y z
N MET A 1 -7.11 12.04 7.86
CA MET A 1 -7.16 11.92 6.39
C MET A 1 -6.74 10.50 6.09
N THR A 2 -7.65 9.65 5.58
CA THR A 2 -7.33 8.25 5.31
C THR A 2 -6.38 8.20 4.13
N GLU A 3 -5.10 7.91 4.37
CA GLU A 3 -4.09 7.78 3.32
C GLU A 3 -4.50 6.64 2.40
N LYS A 4 -5.08 7.00 1.24
CA LYS A 4 -5.50 6.04 0.22
C LYS A 4 -4.23 5.48 -0.42
N ILE A 5 -3.94 4.21 -0.15
CA ILE A 5 -2.92 3.45 -0.87
C ILE A 5 -3.20 3.58 -2.37
N LYS A 6 -2.16 3.89 -3.17
CA LYS A 6 -2.23 4.03 -4.62
C LYS A 6 -1.30 3.04 -5.30
N ILE A 7 -1.52 2.81 -6.59
CA ILE A 7 -0.58 2.04 -7.41
C ILE A 7 0.78 2.74 -7.38
N GLY A 8 1.84 1.98 -7.14
CA GLY A 8 3.19 2.48 -7.00
C GLY A 8 3.65 2.70 -5.55
N THR A 9 2.73 2.76 -4.59
CA THR A 9 3.06 2.90 -3.16
C THR A 9 3.90 1.73 -2.66
N LEU A 10 4.97 2.04 -1.92
CA LEU A 10 5.73 1.03 -1.18
C LEU A 10 5.10 0.78 0.19
N ILE A 11 5.00 -0.50 0.53
CA ILE A 11 4.46 -1.00 1.78
C ILE A 11 5.44 -1.98 2.41
N GLN A 12 5.51 -2.02 3.74
CA GLN A 12 6.34 -2.95 4.50
C GLN A 12 5.47 -3.82 5.41
N HIS A 13 5.64 -5.13 5.33
CA HIS A 13 4.90 -6.04 6.20
C HIS A 13 5.43 -5.90 7.63
N LYS A 14 4.55 -5.58 8.60
CA LYS A 14 4.95 -5.31 9.99
C LYS A 14 5.66 -6.50 10.66
N SER A 15 5.19 -7.72 10.42
CA SER A 15 5.75 -8.91 11.07
C SER A 15 7.00 -9.46 10.37
N SER A 16 7.16 -9.24 9.07
CA SER A 16 8.22 -9.88 8.27
C SER A 16 9.26 -8.89 7.78
N HIS A 17 9.04 -7.59 8.01
CA HIS A 17 9.84 -6.48 7.49
C HIS A 17 10.06 -6.49 5.97
N LYS A 18 9.29 -7.30 5.23
CA LYS A 18 9.39 -7.41 3.77
C LYS A 18 8.75 -6.20 3.11
N ILE A 19 9.46 -5.60 2.16
CA ILE A 19 8.98 -4.46 1.39
C ILE A 19 8.34 -4.96 0.10
N ALA A 20 7.17 -4.43 -0.22
CA ALA A 20 6.47 -4.66 -1.46
C ALA A 20 5.99 -3.34 -2.07
N LYS A 21 5.72 -3.37 -3.37
CA LYS A 21 5.15 -2.26 -4.12
C LYS A 21 3.77 -2.65 -4.60
N ILE A 22 2.78 -1.78 -4.40
CA ILE A 22 1.46 -1.96 -4.99
C ILE A 22 1.57 -1.85 -6.50
N THR A 23 1.17 -2.90 -7.21
CA THR A 23 1.20 -2.96 -8.68
C THR A 23 -0.17 -2.75 -9.29
N ASP A 24 -1.23 -3.10 -8.56
CA ASP A 24 -2.61 -2.98 -9.02
C ASP A 24 -3.55 -2.71 -7.85
N LEU A 25 -4.63 -1.97 -8.11
CA LEU A 25 -5.61 -1.56 -7.12
C LEU A 25 -6.97 -1.41 -7.78
N TYR A 26 -7.94 -2.16 -7.30
CA TYR A 26 -9.30 -2.22 -7.82
C TYR A 26 -10.32 -2.08 -6.69
N TYR A 27 -11.23 -1.12 -6.86
CA TYR A 27 -12.35 -0.91 -5.95
C TYR A 27 -13.62 -1.37 -6.67
N PRO A 28 -14.23 -2.49 -6.27
CA PRO A 28 -15.45 -2.97 -6.89
C PRO A 28 -16.60 -1.94 -6.73
N PRO A 29 -17.32 -1.63 -7.81
CA PRO A 29 -18.43 -0.68 -7.75
C PRO A 29 -19.62 -1.21 -6.92
N ASP A 30 -19.77 -2.53 -6.84
CA ASP A 30 -20.84 -3.20 -6.09
C ASP A 30 -20.63 -3.16 -4.57
N ASN A 31 -19.39 -3.01 -4.10
CA ASN A 31 -19.08 -3.00 -2.67
C ASN A 31 -17.95 -2.01 -2.35
N PRO A 32 -18.28 -0.79 -1.88
CA PRO A 32 -17.31 0.26 -1.62
C PRO A 32 -16.44 0.03 -0.37
N TYR A 33 -16.73 -1.01 0.41
CA TYR A 33 -16.02 -1.32 1.66
C TYR A 33 -14.84 -2.27 1.46
N VAL A 34 -14.79 -2.97 0.32
CA VAL A 34 -13.71 -3.91 0.00
C VAL A 34 -12.83 -3.34 -1.10
N VAL A 35 -11.58 -3.77 -1.10
CA VAL A 35 -10.59 -3.47 -2.11
C VAL A 35 -9.93 -4.77 -2.57
N SER A 36 -9.63 -4.84 -3.85
CA SER A 36 -8.73 -5.85 -4.39
C SER A 36 -7.44 -5.17 -4.78
N LEU A 37 -6.31 -5.66 -4.29
CA LEU A 37 -5.01 -5.06 -4.55
C LEU A 37 -3.99 -6.13 -4.84
N SER A 38 -3.05 -5.83 -5.72
CA SER A 38 -1.88 -6.67 -5.96
C SER A 38 -0.62 -5.92 -5.60
N TYR A 39 0.32 -6.63 -4.98
CA TYR A 39 1.62 -6.11 -4.62
C TYR A 39 2.73 -7.09 -4.99
N GLN A 40 3.89 -6.55 -5.32
CA GLN A 40 5.08 -7.31 -5.67
C GLN A 40 6.20 -7.00 -4.69
N TYR A 41 6.84 -8.03 -4.14
CA TYR A 41 7.95 -7.83 -3.21
C TYR A 41 9.17 -7.22 -3.93
N VAL A 42 9.83 -6.25 -3.30
CA VAL A 42 11.05 -5.65 -3.86
C VAL A 42 12.14 -6.73 -3.91
N GLY A 43 12.72 -6.95 -5.10
CA GLY A 43 13.72 -7.99 -5.34
C GLY A 43 13.14 -9.37 -5.64
N SER A 44 11.82 -9.49 -5.86
CA SER A 44 11.18 -10.72 -6.32
C SER A 44 10.25 -10.43 -7.49
N ASP A 45 10.23 -11.33 -8.47
CA ASP A 45 9.26 -11.32 -9.57
C ASP A 45 7.89 -11.90 -9.17
N TYR A 46 7.71 -12.22 -7.88
CA TYR A 46 6.47 -12.78 -7.37
C TYR A 46 5.48 -11.69 -6.96
N THR A 47 4.40 -11.59 -7.73
CA THR A 47 3.24 -10.74 -7.43
C THR A 47 2.22 -11.52 -6.60
N ARG A 48 1.74 -10.90 -5.54
CA ARG A 48 0.69 -11.44 -4.68
C ARG A 48 -0.54 -10.56 -4.77
N SER A 49 -1.69 -11.20 -4.95
CA SER A 49 -2.99 -10.53 -5.04
C SER A 49 -3.81 -10.84 -3.81
N VAL A 50 -4.49 -9.81 -3.31
CA VAL A 50 -5.44 -9.88 -2.20
C VAL A 50 -6.77 -9.36 -2.74
N THR A 51 -7.80 -10.18 -2.65
CA THR A 51 -9.15 -9.89 -3.15
C THR A 51 -10.09 -9.82 -1.95
N ASP A 52 -11.16 -9.02 -2.07
CA ASP A 52 -12.23 -8.94 -1.06
C ASP A 52 -11.72 -8.59 0.36
N THR A 53 -10.67 -7.79 0.46
CA THR A 53 -10.14 -7.35 1.77
C THR A 53 -10.66 -5.96 2.10
N GLU A 54 -10.93 -5.71 3.37
CA GLU A 54 -11.09 -4.35 3.86
C GLU A 54 -9.72 -3.65 3.84
N LEU A 55 -9.70 -2.40 3.39
CA LEU A 55 -8.48 -1.61 3.31
C LEU A 55 -7.86 -1.41 4.70
N GLU A 56 -8.69 -1.23 5.73
CA GLU A 56 -8.24 -1.06 7.12
C GLU A 56 -7.53 -2.32 7.64
N SER A 57 -8.15 -3.49 7.45
CA SER A 57 -7.57 -4.80 7.78
C SER A 57 -6.26 -5.09 7.03
N PHE A 58 -6.12 -4.55 5.81
CA PHE A 58 -4.87 -4.61 5.08
C PHE A 58 -3.81 -3.69 5.72
N ILE A 59 -4.10 -2.40 5.88
CA ILE A 59 -3.16 -1.42 6.46
C ILE A 59 -2.76 -1.78 7.90
N GLU A 60 -3.60 -2.50 8.65
CA GLU A 60 -3.23 -2.98 9.98
C GLU A 60 -1.95 -3.84 9.94
N LYS A 61 -1.75 -4.63 8.89
CA LYS A 61 -0.61 -5.56 8.71
C LYS A 61 0.58 -4.93 7.97
N TRP A 62 0.39 -3.76 7.37
CA TRP A 62 1.38 -3.13 6.49
C TRP A 62 1.64 -1.68 6.88
N ASP A 63 2.91 -1.32 7.01
CA ASP A 63 3.32 0.08 7.10
C ASP A 63 3.45 0.67 5.69
N VAL A 64 2.85 1.84 5.46
CA VAL A 64 2.97 2.55 4.19
C VAL A 64 4.24 3.38 4.22
N LEU A 65 5.21 3.04 3.37
CA LEU A 65 6.52 3.71 3.31
C LEU A 65 6.50 4.92 2.37
N ASP A 66 5.70 4.85 1.29
CA ASP A 66 5.68 5.86 0.23
C ASP A 66 4.28 6.49 0.12
N ALA A 67 3.88 7.17 1.19
CA ALA A 67 2.72 8.05 1.22
C ALA A 67 3.13 9.50 0.87
N GLU A 68 3.88 9.69 -0.22
CA GLU A 68 4.45 10.98 -0.64
C GLU A 68 5.42 11.64 0.38
N PRO A 69 6.40 12.43 -0.09
CA PRO A 69 7.43 13.01 0.77
C PRO A 69 6.79 13.93 1.80
N GLN A 70 7.29 13.90 3.04
CA GLN A 70 7.09 15.00 3.97
C GLN A 70 7.31 16.30 3.20
N GLU A 71 6.29 17.15 3.15
CA GLU A 71 6.37 18.51 2.66
C GLU A 71 7.69 19.15 3.10
N ASN A 72 8.40 19.74 2.13
CA ASN A 72 9.50 20.68 2.32
C ASN A 72 9.49 21.32 3.72
N LYS A 73 10.31 20.82 4.64
CA LYS A 73 10.87 21.71 5.65
C LYS A 73 11.94 22.51 4.94
N PRO A 74 11.77 23.82 4.71
CA PRO A 74 12.87 24.62 4.21
C PRO A 74 14.02 24.52 5.21
N ILE A 75 15.17 24.06 4.73
CA ILE A 75 16.44 24.17 5.43
C ILE A 75 16.64 25.67 5.70
N PRO A 76 16.77 26.14 6.96
CA PRO A 76 17.09 27.53 7.21
C PRO A 76 18.50 27.81 6.70
N ALA A 77 18.63 28.90 5.93
CA ALA A 77 19.89 29.43 5.43
C ALA A 77 20.72 30.07 6.54
#